data_AF-A0A3A9SPU2-F1
#
_entry.id   AF-A0A3A9SPU2-F1
#
_cell.length_a   1.000
_cell.length_b   1.000
_cell.length_c   1.000
_cell.angle_alpha   90.00
_cell.angle_beta   90.00
_cell.angle_gamma   90.00
#
_symmetry.space_group_name_H-M   'P 1'
#
loop_
_entity.id
_entity.type
_entity.pdbx_description
1 polymer ?
#
loop_
_entity_poly.entity_id
_entity_poly.type
_entity_poly.pdbx_seq_one_letter_code
_entity_poly.pdbx_strand_id
1 'polypeptide(L)'
;MFFMKKLIKQANEMYTKRRYRIIEMIAVKGFFLPLMIVFLIGCSRKDTDAGRNTAYEKSTLPTEQKTGFEDIKSLNEDAFAWLYIPGTDINCPILQDSEGDDSFYKSHNEYKEPDENGAIHIEAANLNDMCDFNEVIYGSSPKDGTGFAQLNNFLDKEYFDEHEYVHVYMEDNSLIYYIIAAYTRDDTKLLAQYDFTYASGCMEFINEIYRKGDDSKIIRDGCETGLKPEHFLITLTTDSTDEPGKQMVVIGCLMGDVAGKIDREVDYGDEDDINIQAE
;
A
#
# COMPACT_ATOMS: atom_id res chain seq x y z
N MET A 1 -11.20 40.86 2.75
CA MET A 1 -11.39 39.56 2.06
C MET A 1 -10.42 39.30 0.89
N PHE A 2 -9.95 40.31 0.15
CA PHE A 2 -8.99 40.11 -0.97
C PHE A 2 -7.52 39.89 -0.55
N PHE A 3 -7.10 40.42 0.61
CA PHE A 3 -5.73 40.30 1.11
C PHE A 3 -5.40 38.90 1.66
N MET A 4 -6.36 38.25 2.33
CA MET A 4 -6.22 36.87 2.86
C MET A 4 -6.10 35.82 1.75
N LYS A 5 -6.87 35.93 0.65
CA LYS A 5 -6.76 35.00 -0.49
C LYS A 5 -5.40 35.09 -1.18
N LYS A 6 -4.76 36.28 -1.18
CA LYS A 6 -3.41 36.47 -1.73
C LYS A 6 -2.32 35.88 -0.84
N LEU A 7 -2.50 35.95 0.49
CA LEU A 7 -1.60 35.34 1.46
C LEU A 7 -1.68 33.80 1.45
N ILE A 8 -2.88 33.23 1.32
CA ILE A 8 -3.09 31.77 1.23
C ILE A 8 -2.50 31.21 -0.08
N LYS A 9 -2.67 31.92 -1.20
CA LYS A 9 -2.04 31.50 -2.47
C LYS A 9 -0.50 31.59 -2.42
N GLN A 10 0.05 32.62 -1.80
CA GLN A 10 1.50 32.76 -1.61
C GLN A 10 2.06 31.74 -0.60
N ALA A 11 1.28 31.32 0.39
CA ALA A 11 1.63 30.24 1.32
C ALA A 11 1.65 28.88 0.61
N ASN A 12 0.65 28.57 -0.23
CA ASN A 12 0.63 27.34 -1.03
C ASN A 12 1.75 27.30 -2.08
N GLU A 13 2.03 28.40 -2.79
CA GLU A 13 3.16 28.47 -3.73
C GLU A 13 4.53 28.35 -3.02
N MET A 14 4.65 28.80 -1.76
CA MET A 14 5.83 28.56 -0.91
C MET A 14 5.92 27.12 -0.38
N TYR A 15 4.79 26.46 -0.11
CA TYR A 15 4.70 25.09 0.39
C TYR A 15 5.11 24.08 -0.68
N THR A 16 4.63 24.24 -1.92
CA THR A 16 5.08 23.46 -3.08
C THR A 16 6.59 23.66 -3.29
N LYS A 17 7.10 24.89 -3.18
CA LYS A 17 8.56 25.20 -3.31
C LYS A 17 9.44 24.67 -2.18
N ARG A 18 8.88 24.34 -1.01
CA ARG A 18 9.63 23.77 0.12
C ARG A 18 9.82 22.26 -0.02
N ARG A 19 8.84 21.53 -0.56
CA ARG A 19 8.97 20.09 -0.88
C ARG A 19 10.09 19.84 -1.92
N TYR A 20 10.22 20.66 -2.96
CA TYR A 20 11.30 20.53 -3.95
C TYR A 20 12.73 20.85 -3.44
N ARG A 21 12.89 21.72 -2.42
CA ARG A 21 14.23 22.06 -1.90
C ARG A 21 14.82 21.03 -0.95
N ILE A 22 13.99 20.17 -0.36
CA ILE A 22 14.45 19.05 0.48
C ILE A 22 15.10 17.96 -0.40
N ILE A 23 14.59 17.78 -1.62
CA ILE A 23 15.11 16.83 -2.62
C ILE A 23 16.55 17.18 -3.06
N GLU A 24 16.87 18.45 -3.36
CA GLU A 24 18.26 18.86 -3.70
C GLU A 24 19.24 18.67 -2.53
N MET A 25 18.78 18.72 -1.27
CA MET A 25 19.64 18.61 -0.10
C MET A 25 20.01 17.14 0.24
N ILE A 26 19.17 16.18 -0.15
CA ILE A 26 19.39 14.74 0.03
C ILE A 26 20.32 14.21 -1.08
N ALA A 27 20.13 14.66 -2.33
CA ALA A 27 20.95 14.25 -3.48
C ALA A 27 22.45 14.64 -3.35
N VAL A 28 22.79 15.71 -2.62
CA VAL A 28 24.17 16.20 -2.47
C VAL A 28 24.95 15.46 -1.36
N LYS A 29 24.27 14.72 -0.46
CA LYS A 29 24.92 14.04 0.69
C LYS A 29 25.30 12.58 0.47
N GLY A 30 24.96 11.99 -0.68
CA GLY A 30 25.22 10.57 -1.00
C GLY A 30 26.61 10.27 -1.60
N PHE A 31 27.46 11.27 -1.83
CA PHE A 31 28.76 11.05 -2.48
C PHE A 31 29.90 11.09 -1.46
N PHE A 32 30.13 10.03 -0.67
CA PHE A 32 31.45 9.69 -0.09
C PHE A 32 31.42 8.35 0.66
N LEU A 33 31.77 7.25 -0.02
CA LEU A 33 32.60 6.19 0.59
C LEU A 33 33.30 5.32 -0.50
N PRO A 34 34.64 5.22 -0.53
CA PRO A 34 35.35 4.39 -1.49
C PRO A 34 35.60 2.96 -0.98
N LEU A 35 35.54 2.03 -1.94
CA LEU A 35 36.17 0.70 -2.03
C LEU A 35 37.16 0.30 -0.91
N MET A 36 36.96 -0.90 -0.34
CA MET A 36 38.08 -1.76 0.05
C MET A 36 37.84 -3.24 -0.29
N ILE A 37 38.95 -3.86 -0.66
CA ILE A 37 39.16 -5.02 -1.53
C ILE A 37 39.43 -6.29 -0.70
N VAL A 38 38.75 -7.39 -1.06
CA VAL A 38 39.19 -8.81 -1.26
C VAL A 38 39.95 -9.57 -0.14
N PHE A 39 39.82 -10.92 -0.22
CA PHE A 39 40.55 -12.06 0.41
C PHE A 39 39.71 -12.79 1.50
N LEU A 40 39.41 -14.09 1.54
CA LEU A 40 39.87 -15.33 0.84
C LEU A 40 38.87 -16.50 1.03
N ILE A 41 38.88 -17.35 0.00
CA ILE A 41 38.64 -18.81 -0.11
C ILE A 41 38.50 -19.64 1.20
N GLY A 42 37.49 -20.53 1.22
CA GLY A 42 37.47 -21.73 2.07
C GLY A 42 36.35 -22.72 1.71
N CYS A 43 36.66 -23.74 0.91
CA CYS A 43 35.79 -24.90 0.66
C CYS A 43 35.73 -25.84 1.88
N SER A 44 34.56 -26.45 2.18
CA SER A 44 34.48 -27.86 2.56
C SER A 44 33.06 -28.44 2.46
N ARG A 45 32.99 -29.75 2.23
CA ARG A 45 31.87 -30.58 1.72
C ARG A 45 31.13 -31.34 2.85
N LYS A 46 29.80 -31.33 2.75
CA LYS A 46 28.79 -32.41 2.87
C LYS A 46 28.77 -33.49 4.00
N ASP A 47 27.57 -33.51 4.61
CA ASP A 47 26.60 -34.63 4.78
C ASP A 47 26.47 -35.38 6.13
N THR A 48 25.19 -35.48 6.52
CA THR A 48 24.42 -36.58 7.16
C THR A 48 23.66 -36.29 8.47
N ASP A 49 22.42 -36.75 8.41
CA ASP A 49 21.21 -36.54 9.21
C ASP A 49 21.08 -37.56 10.38
N ALA A 50 20.37 -37.16 11.45
CA ALA A 50 19.74 -38.08 12.41
C ALA A 50 18.63 -37.38 13.25
N GLY A 51 17.44 -37.22 12.65
CA GLY A 51 16.12 -37.58 13.19
C GLY A 51 15.63 -37.09 14.58
N ARG A 52 14.55 -36.29 14.57
CA ARG A 52 13.36 -36.52 15.43
C ARG A 52 12.10 -35.80 14.91
N ASN A 53 11.02 -36.55 14.86
CA ASN A 53 9.68 -36.17 14.40
C ASN A 53 9.05 -35.04 15.22
N THR A 54 8.57 -34.00 14.52
CA THR A 54 7.24 -33.41 14.71
C THR A 54 6.80 -32.89 13.35
N ALA A 55 5.73 -33.45 12.79
CA ALA A 55 5.03 -32.88 11.65
C ALA A 55 4.45 -31.53 12.07
N TYR A 56 5.18 -30.46 11.75
CA TYR A 56 4.61 -29.15 11.51
C TYR A 56 4.76 -28.95 10.02
N GLU A 57 3.63 -28.94 9.32
CA GLU A 57 3.56 -28.61 7.91
C GLU A 57 4.04 -27.16 7.77
N LYS A 58 5.34 -27.03 7.48
CA LYS A 58 5.97 -25.77 7.16
C LYS A 58 5.36 -25.32 5.84
N SER A 59 4.34 -24.48 5.91
CA SER A 59 3.91 -23.66 4.77
C SER A 59 5.16 -23.09 4.12
N THR A 60 5.46 -23.55 2.91
CA THR A 60 6.65 -23.18 2.15
C THR A 60 6.56 -21.78 1.57
N LEU A 61 5.45 -21.08 1.78
CA LEU A 61 5.14 -19.83 1.10
C LEU A 61 6.07 -18.66 1.51
N PRO A 62 6.33 -18.33 2.79
CA PRO A 62 7.05 -17.09 3.15
C PRO A 62 8.48 -16.98 2.59
N THR A 63 9.12 -18.12 2.31
CA THR A 63 10.49 -18.15 1.77
C THR A 63 10.49 -17.85 0.27
N GLU A 64 9.51 -18.34 -0.47
CA GLU A 64 9.41 -18.12 -1.91
C GLU A 64 9.06 -16.66 -2.23
N GLN A 65 8.13 -16.04 -1.49
CA GLN A 65 7.84 -14.60 -1.69
C GLN A 65 9.04 -13.73 -1.35
N LYS A 66 9.77 -14.04 -0.27
CA LYS A 66 10.98 -13.30 0.08
C LYS A 66 12.05 -13.41 -1.01
N THR A 67 12.30 -14.61 -1.54
CA THR A 67 13.25 -14.78 -2.64
C THR A 67 12.78 -14.05 -3.91
N GLY A 68 11.49 -14.14 -4.27
CA GLY A 68 10.93 -13.41 -5.40
C GLY A 68 11.08 -11.89 -5.25
N PHE A 69 10.89 -11.37 -4.04
CA PHE A 69 11.11 -9.95 -3.74
C PHE A 69 12.59 -9.54 -3.89
N GLU A 70 13.53 -10.32 -3.35
CA GLU A 70 14.96 -10.06 -3.49
C GLU A 70 15.40 -10.07 -4.97
N ASP A 71 14.88 -11.02 -5.75
CA ASP A 71 15.16 -11.15 -7.18
C ASP A 71 14.64 -9.95 -7.97
N ILE A 72 13.36 -9.57 -7.80
CA ILE A 72 12.80 -8.44 -8.54
C ILE A 72 13.41 -7.11 -8.10
N LYS A 73 13.69 -6.91 -6.80
CA LYS A 73 14.35 -5.71 -6.28
C LYS A 73 15.71 -5.49 -6.93
N SER A 74 16.43 -6.58 -7.22
CA SER A 74 17.74 -6.51 -7.90
C SER A 74 17.65 -6.08 -9.37
N LEU A 75 16.50 -6.25 -10.00
CA LEU A 75 16.25 -5.89 -11.40
C LEU A 75 15.55 -4.53 -11.52
N ASN A 76 14.71 -4.19 -10.55
CA ASN A 76 13.96 -2.95 -10.49
C ASN A 76 13.96 -2.37 -9.07
N GLU A 77 14.71 -1.29 -8.88
CA GLU A 77 14.83 -0.60 -7.59
C GLU A 77 13.52 0.04 -7.12
N ASP A 78 12.52 0.21 -8.01
CA ASP A 78 11.21 0.77 -7.68
C ASP A 78 10.33 -0.22 -6.91
N ALA A 79 10.60 -1.52 -6.99
CA ALA A 79 9.92 -2.52 -6.16
C ALA A 79 10.33 -2.29 -4.70
N PHE A 80 9.40 -2.14 -3.76
CA PHE A 80 9.74 -1.89 -2.35
C PHE A 80 9.09 -2.88 -1.39
N ALA A 81 8.06 -3.58 -1.85
CA ALA A 81 7.39 -4.64 -1.12
C ALA A 81 6.83 -5.70 -2.07
N TRP A 82 6.29 -6.78 -1.52
CA TRP A 82 5.65 -7.88 -2.24
C TRP A 82 4.26 -8.15 -1.66
N LEU A 83 3.24 -8.11 -2.51
CA LEU A 83 1.84 -8.32 -2.17
C LEU A 83 1.46 -9.79 -2.38
N TYR A 84 0.79 -10.36 -1.38
CA TYR A 84 0.26 -11.72 -1.48
C TYR A 84 -1.11 -11.84 -0.80
N ILE A 85 -2.10 -12.39 -1.51
CA ILE A 85 -3.41 -12.73 -0.96
C ILE A 85 -3.63 -14.25 -1.11
N PRO A 86 -3.64 -15.02 -0.01
CA PRO A 86 -3.81 -16.46 -0.05
C PRO A 86 -5.13 -16.86 -0.72
N GLY A 87 -5.11 -17.89 -1.58
CA GLY A 87 -6.30 -18.35 -2.31
C GLY A 87 -6.58 -17.61 -3.63
N THR A 88 -5.75 -16.61 -3.97
CA THR A 88 -5.86 -15.81 -5.20
C THR A 88 -4.60 -15.93 -6.06
N ASP A 89 -4.64 -15.40 -7.28
CA ASP A 89 -3.45 -15.24 -8.13
C ASP A 89 -2.68 -13.94 -7.84
N ILE A 90 -3.12 -13.15 -6.84
CA ILE A 90 -2.43 -11.92 -6.43
C ILE A 90 -1.20 -12.30 -5.59
N ASN A 91 -0.06 -12.35 -6.27
CA ASN A 91 1.25 -12.69 -5.72
C ASN A 91 2.36 -11.99 -6.53
N CYS A 92 2.60 -10.72 -6.26
CA CYS A 92 3.38 -9.82 -7.13
C CYS A 92 4.10 -8.70 -6.36
N PRO A 93 5.13 -8.07 -6.96
CA PRO A 93 5.77 -6.90 -6.36
C PRO A 93 4.85 -5.69 -6.30
N ILE A 94 5.07 -4.82 -5.31
CA ILE A 94 4.51 -3.48 -5.24
C ILE A 94 5.62 -2.49 -5.62
N LEU A 95 5.34 -1.65 -6.61
CA LEU A 95 6.31 -0.68 -7.14
C LEU A 95 5.90 0.76 -6.84
N GLN A 96 6.89 1.64 -6.77
CA GLN A 96 6.69 3.09 -6.80
C GLN A 96 7.70 3.70 -7.75
N ASP A 97 7.22 4.45 -8.75
CA ASP A 97 8.11 5.11 -9.71
C ASP A 97 9.06 6.09 -9.00
N SER A 98 10.37 5.86 -9.16
CA SER A 98 11.40 6.63 -8.46
C SER A 98 11.48 8.09 -8.91
N GLU A 99 10.95 8.41 -10.10
CA GLU A 99 10.90 9.76 -10.65
C GLU A 99 9.62 10.51 -10.27
N GLY A 100 8.68 9.83 -9.61
CA GLY A 100 7.40 10.38 -9.15
C GLY A 100 6.33 10.47 -10.23
N ASP A 101 6.42 9.67 -11.30
CA ASP A 101 5.38 9.54 -12.32
C ASP A 101 4.35 8.45 -11.95
N ASP A 102 3.23 8.87 -11.35
CA ASP A 102 2.09 8.01 -10.99
C ASP A 102 1.45 7.25 -12.18
N SER A 103 1.83 7.55 -13.43
CA SER A 103 1.30 6.89 -14.62
C SER A 103 2.22 5.83 -15.22
N PHE A 104 3.49 5.78 -14.81
CA PHE A 104 4.50 4.93 -15.43
C PHE A 104 4.10 3.44 -15.41
N TYR A 105 3.82 2.91 -14.22
CA TYR A 105 3.43 1.51 -14.01
C TYR A 105 2.01 1.17 -14.43
N LYS A 106 1.23 2.11 -14.97
CA LYS A 106 -0.03 1.79 -15.65
C LYS A 106 0.18 1.19 -17.04
N SER A 107 1.38 1.34 -17.60
CA SER A 107 1.71 0.92 -18.96
C SER A 107 3.07 0.22 -19.07
N HIS A 108 3.69 -0.08 -17.93
CA HIS A 108 4.95 -0.80 -17.83
C HIS A 108 4.84 -1.88 -16.76
N ASN A 109 5.39 -3.06 -17.03
CA ASN A 109 5.46 -4.17 -16.09
C ASN A 109 6.55 -3.95 -15.02
N GLU A 110 6.72 -4.93 -14.13
CA GLU A 110 7.69 -4.89 -13.03
C GLU A 110 9.15 -4.85 -13.49
N TYR A 111 9.44 -5.13 -14.77
CA TYR A 111 10.76 -5.01 -15.38
C TYR A 111 10.96 -3.67 -16.13
N LYS A 112 10.02 -2.73 -15.98
CA LYS A 112 9.96 -1.44 -16.71
C LYS A 112 9.79 -1.61 -18.24
N GLU A 113 9.30 -2.76 -18.69
CA GLU A 113 8.99 -2.99 -20.11
C GLU A 113 7.54 -2.61 -20.42
N PRO A 114 7.22 -2.08 -21.61
CA PRO A 114 5.84 -1.73 -21.96
C PRO A 114 4.89 -2.93 -21.89
N ASP A 115 3.80 -2.77 -21.14
CA ASP A 115 2.75 -3.79 -20.94
C ASP A 115 1.39 -3.11 -20.74
N GLU A 116 0.36 -3.55 -21.46
CA GLU A 116 -0.98 -2.96 -21.37
C GLU A 116 -1.66 -3.23 -20.01
N ASN A 117 -1.24 -4.26 -19.29
CA ASN A 117 -1.72 -4.57 -17.94
C ASN A 117 -0.93 -3.82 -16.86
N GLY A 118 0.20 -3.22 -17.21
CA GLY A 118 1.06 -2.51 -16.28
C GLY A 118 1.58 -3.39 -15.13
N ALA A 119 1.86 -2.77 -13.99
CA ALA A 119 2.28 -3.43 -12.77
C ALA A 119 1.50 -2.90 -11.55
N ILE A 120 1.56 -3.65 -10.46
CA ILE A 120 0.96 -3.23 -9.18
C ILE A 120 1.82 -2.13 -8.57
N HIS A 121 1.23 -0.99 -8.26
CA HIS A 121 1.98 0.20 -7.87
C HIS A 121 1.23 1.11 -6.89
N ILE A 122 1.98 2.00 -6.24
CA ILE A 122 1.45 3.10 -5.44
C ILE A 122 1.75 4.45 -6.11
N GLU A 123 1.05 5.50 -5.70
CA GLU A 123 1.36 6.87 -6.10
C GLU A 123 2.54 7.43 -5.30
N ALA A 124 3.25 8.42 -5.84
CA ALA A 124 4.31 9.15 -5.14
C ALA A 124 3.81 9.97 -3.94
N ALA A 125 2.50 10.09 -3.78
CA ALA A 125 1.86 10.69 -2.62
C ALA A 125 1.88 9.77 -1.39
N ASN A 126 1.97 8.45 -1.57
CA ASN A 126 2.28 7.52 -0.49
C ASN A 126 3.80 7.43 -0.28
N LEU A 127 4.25 7.19 0.95
CA LEU A 127 5.61 6.78 1.24
C LEU A 127 5.75 5.27 0.99
N ASN A 128 6.90 4.84 0.47
CA ASN A 128 7.18 3.41 0.21
C ASN A 128 7.67 2.65 1.46
N ASP A 129 7.30 3.11 2.65
CA ASP A 129 7.66 2.51 3.94
C ASP A 129 6.47 1.85 4.65
N MET A 130 5.27 1.88 4.04
CA MET A 130 4.01 1.35 4.58
C MET A 130 3.55 2.03 5.87
N CYS A 131 4.09 3.22 6.22
CA CYS A 131 3.75 3.95 7.43
C CYS A 131 2.61 4.98 7.25
N ASP A 132 2.03 5.12 6.06
CA ASP A 132 0.89 6.02 5.87
C ASP A 132 -0.39 5.48 6.52
N PHE A 133 -1.36 6.37 6.81
CA PHE A 133 -2.67 5.95 7.30
C PHE A 133 -3.35 4.96 6.36
N ASN A 134 -3.23 5.19 5.05
CA ASN A 134 -3.80 4.32 4.03
C ASN A 134 -2.81 4.18 2.87
N GLU A 135 -2.27 2.98 2.71
CA GLU A 135 -1.45 2.62 1.55
C GLU A 135 -2.38 2.27 0.38
N VAL A 136 -2.42 3.12 -0.66
CA VAL A 136 -3.33 2.91 -1.79
C VAL A 136 -2.57 2.26 -2.94
N ILE A 137 -2.88 0.98 -3.17
CA ILE A 137 -2.24 0.13 -4.16
C ILE A 137 -3.17 -0.03 -5.36
N TYR A 138 -2.66 0.32 -6.53
CA TYR A 138 -3.33 0.28 -7.82
C TYR A 138 -2.91 -0.93 -8.64
N GLY A 139 -3.84 -1.47 -9.41
CA GLY A 139 -3.59 -2.49 -10.42
C GLY A 139 -4.66 -2.45 -11.51
N SER A 140 -4.38 -3.09 -12.64
CA SER A 140 -5.34 -3.22 -13.73
C SER A 140 -6.35 -4.35 -13.48
N SER A 141 -7.55 -4.22 -14.04
CA SER A 141 -8.57 -5.27 -14.08
C SER A 141 -8.76 -5.78 -15.53
N PRO A 142 -7.83 -6.61 -16.04
CA PRO A 142 -7.94 -7.17 -17.38
C PRO A 142 -9.16 -8.11 -17.51
N LYS A 143 -9.67 -8.23 -18.75
CA LYS A 143 -10.88 -9.03 -19.06
C LYS A 143 -10.71 -10.53 -18.88
N ASP A 144 -9.47 -11.01 -18.81
CA ASP A 144 -9.18 -12.42 -18.55
C ASP A 144 -9.25 -12.80 -17.06
N GLY A 145 -9.52 -11.82 -16.18
CA GLY A 145 -9.69 -12.05 -14.75
C GLY A 145 -8.37 -12.20 -13.98
N THR A 146 -7.24 -11.90 -14.60
CA THR A 146 -5.92 -11.97 -13.95
C THR A 146 -5.60 -10.72 -13.12
N GLY A 147 -4.62 -10.82 -12.22
CA GLY A 147 -4.15 -9.70 -11.42
C GLY A 147 -5.25 -9.09 -10.54
N PHE A 148 -5.38 -7.77 -10.55
CA PHE A 148 -6.34 -7.07 -9.70
C PHE A 148 -7.79 -7.19 -10.17
N ALA A 149 -8.07 -7.76 -11.35
CA ALA A 149 -9.44 -8.11 -11.73
C ALA A 149 -10.11 -9.01 -10.67
N GLN A 150 -9.33 -9.86 -9.98
CA GLN A 150 -9.82 -10.74 -8.90
C GLN A 150 -10.33 -9.98 -7.67
N LEU A 151 -9.96 -8.71 -7.50
CA LEU A 151 -10.52 -7.89 -6.43
C LEU A 151 -12.03 -7.77 -6.54
N ASN A 152 -12.60 -7.79 -7.74
CA ASN A 152 -14.06 -7.74 -7.94
C ASN A 152 -14.78 -8.94 -7.31
N ASN A 153 -14.12 -10.08 -7.11
CA ASN A 153 -14.70 -11.23 -6.43
C ASN A 153 -15.00 -10.94 -4.94
N PHE A 154 -14.33 -9.96 -4.32
CA PHE A 154 -14.60 -9.57 -2.94
C PHE A 154 -15.96 -8.85 -2.75
N LEU A 155 -16.68 -8.52 -3.83
CA LEU A 155 -18.09 -8.11 -3.76
C LEU A 155 -19.05 -9.29 -3.55
N ASP A 156 -18.57 -10.53 -3.60
CA ASP A 156 -19.29 -11.70 -3.15
C ASP A 156 -18.98 -12.01 -1.67
N LYS A 157 -20.02 -12.20 -0.86
CA LYS A 157 -19.88 -12.38 0.59
C LYS A 157 -19.14 -13.67 0.95
N GLU A 158 -19.39 -14.77 0.23
CA GLU A 158 -18.75 -16.05 0.53
C GLU A 158 -17.25 -15.98 0.19
N TYR A 159 -16.92 -15.42 -0.98
CA TYR A 159 -15.53 -15.19 -1.38
C TYR A 159 -14.79 -14.24 -0.41
N PHE A 160 -15.44 -13.13 -0.04
CA PHE A 160 -14.92 -12.19 0.94
C PHE A 160 -14.66 -12.87 2.30
N ASP A 161 -15.58 -13.70 2.79
CA ASP A 161 -15.41 -14.37 4.08
C ASP A 161 -14.27 -15.41 4.05
N GLU A 162 -14.09 -16.12 2.93
CA GLU A 162 -13.02 -17.11 2.74
C GLU A 162 -11.62 -16.47 2.67
N HIS A 163 -11.51 -15.24 2.14
CA HIS A 163 -10.25 -14.55 1.91
C HIS A 163 -10.06 -13.42 2.92
N GLU A 164 -9.38 -13.72 4.03
CA GLU A 164 -9.37 -12.82 5.19
C GLU A 164 -8.15 -11.89 5.26
N TYR A 165 -7.05 -12.25 4.59
CA TYR A 165 -5.75 -11.64 4.84
C TYR A 165 -5.05 -11.17 3.58
N VAL A 166 -4.42 -10.00 3.70
CA VAL A 166 -3.42 -9.50 2.76
C VAL A 166 -2.07 -9.52 3.46
N HIS A 167 -1.08 -10.12 2.82
CA HIS A 167 0.31 -10.14 3.28
C HIS A 167 1.14 -9.17 2.45
N VAL A 168 1.95 -8.37 3.12
CA VAL A 168 2.94 -7.50 2.48
C VAL A 168 4.32 -7.86 3.03
N TYR A 169 5.22 -8.32 2.17
CA TYR A 169 6.59 -8.65 2.54
C TYR A 169 7.53 -7.54 2.11
N MET A 170 8.41 -7.12 3.01
CA MET A 170 9.47 -6.15 2.75
C MET A 170 10.83 -6.79 3.07
N GLU A 171 11.93 -6.11 2.76
CA GLU A 171 13.28 -6.65 2.97
C GLU A 171 13.51 -7.14 4.42
N ASP A 172 13.00 -6.36 5.37
CA ASP A 172 13.27 -6.52 6.80
C ASP A 172 11.99 -6.48 7.67
N ASN A 173 10.82 -6.66 7.05
CA ASN A 173 9.54 -6.72 7.72
C ASN A 173 8.50 -7.59 6.98
N SER A 174 7.45 -7.97 7.67
CA SER A 174 6.27 -8.61 7.08
C SER A 174 5.03 -8.09 7.78
N LEU A 175 4.08 -7.63 7.00
CA LEU A 175 2.84 -7.04 7.45
C LEU A 175 1.68 -7.96 7.10
N ILE A 176 0.71 -8.02 8.01
CA ILE A 176 -0.52 -8.79 7.85
C ILE A 176 -1.68 -7.83 8.05
N TYR A 177 -2.45 -7.62 7.00
CA TYR A 177 -3.69 -6.85 7.04
C TYR A 177 -4.86 -7.80 7.05
N TYR A 178 -5.84 -7.54 7.91
CA TYR A 178 -7.11 -8.24 7.94
C TYR A 178 -8.12 -7.47 7.09
N ILE A 179 -8.71 -8.13 6.10
CA ILE A 179 -9.65 -7.54 5.16
C ILE A 179 -10.96 -7.23 5.91
N ILE A 180 -11.32 -5.96 5.98
CA ILE A 180 -12.46 -5.48 6.77
C ILE A 180 -13.62 -5.00 5.90
N ALA A 181 -13.38 -4.57 4.67
CA ALA A 181 -14.43 -4.07 3.79
C ALA A 181 -14.10 -4.25 2.31
N ALA A 182 -15.14 -4.36 1.49
CA ALA A 182 -15.07 -4.35 0.04
C ALA A 182 -16.31 -3.66 -0.55
N TYR A 183 -16.13 -2.76 -1.51
CA TYR A 183 -17.23 -2.00 -2.13
C TYR A 183 -16.79 -1.27 -3.41
N THR A 184 -17.75 -0.74 -4.17
CA THR A 184 -17.46 0.15 -5.30
C THR A 184 -17.57 1.61 -4.91
N ARG A 185 -16.73 2.46 -5.50
CA ARG A 185 -16.77 3.92 -5.30
C ARG A 185 -16.54 4.66 -6.60
N ASP A 186 -16.81 5.96 -6.62
CA ASP A 186 -16.49 6.81 -7.76
C ASP A 186 -15.00 6.71 -8.11
N ASP A 187 -14.67 6.70 -9.39
CA ASP A 187 -13.28 6.65 -9.88
C ASP A 187 -12.58 8.01 -9.68
N THR A 188 -12.13 8.22 -8.44
CA THR A 188 -11.36 9.37 -7.97
C THR A 188 -10.07 8.92 -7.31
N LYS A 189 -9.02 9.73 -7.40
CA LYS A 189 -7.76 9.51 -6.65
C LYS A 189 -8.02 9.68 -5.15
N LEU A 190 -7.94 8.59 -4.38
CA LEU A 190 -8.15 8.57 -2.93
C LEU A 190 -7.26 9.58 -2.19
N LEU A 191 -5.96 9.57 -2.51
CA LEU A 191 -4.94 10.44 -1.90
C LEU A 191 -5.10 11.92 -2.27
N ALA A 192 -5.89 12.24 -3.28
CA ALA A 192 -6.23 13.62 -3.64
C ALA A 192 -7.58 14.06 -3.05
N GLN A 193 -8.46 13.10 -2.75
CA GLN A 193 -9.77 13.36 -2.17
C GLN A 193 -9.69 13.58 -0.65
N TYR A 194 -8.83 12.83 0.03
CA TYR A 194 -8.66 12.87 1.48
C TYR A 194 -7.25 13.32 1.86
N ASP A 195 -7.15 14.19 2.87
CA ASP A 195 -5.86 14.60 3.43
C ASP A 195 -5.49 13.76 4.65
N PHE A 196 -4.78 12.66 4.42
CA PHE A 196 -4.35 11.74 5.47
C PHE A 196 -3.21 12.27 6.35
N THR A 197 -2.72 13.49 6.10
CA THR A 197 -1.81 14.18 7.02
C THR A 197 -2.47 14.43 8.38
N TYR A 198 -3.79 14.64 8.38
CA TYR A 198 -4.56 15.00 9.57
C TYR A 198 -5.58 13.93 9.95
N ALA A 199 -5.86 13.84 11.25
CA ALA A 199 -6.89 12.95 11.79
C ALA A 199 -8.27 13.20 11.18
N SER A 200 -8.58 14.45 10.80
CA SER A 200 -9.83 14.81 10.14
C SER A 200 -10.00 14.12 8.78
N GLY A 201 -8.99 14.16 7.91
CA GLY A 201 -9.04 13.46 6.62
C GLY A 201 -9.06 11.94 6.77
N CYS A 202 -8.36 11.40 7.77
CA CYS A 202 -8.47 9.98 8.13
C CYS A 202 -9.92 9.62 8.53
N MET A 203 -10.55 10.45 9.36
CA MET A 203 -11.94 10.26 9.78
C MET A 203 -12.94 10.40 8.64
N GLU A 204 -12.72 11.31 7.68
CA GLU A 204 -13.56 11.42 6.48
C GLU A 204 -13.57 10.11 5.68
N PHE A 205 -12.41 9.49 5.49
CA PHE A 205 -12.34 8.19 4.83
C PHE A 205 -12.96 7.06 5.66
N ILE A 206 -12.71 7.01 6.97
CA ILE A 206 -13.38 6.03 7.86
C ILE A 206 -14.91 6.18 7.80
N ASN A 207 -15.41 7.41 7.73
CA ASN A 207 -16.83 7.68 7.56
C ASN A 207 -17.34 7.22 6.19
N GLU A 208 -16.54 7.31 5.11
CA GLU A 208 -16.87 6.70 3.81
C GLU A 208 -17.04 5.18 3.96
N ILE A 209 -16.10 4.50 4.61
CA ILE A 209 -16.13 3.05 4.86
C ILE A 209 -17.41 2.68 5.61
N TYR A 210 -17.77 3.40 6.66
CA TYR A 210 -18.96 3.06 7.47
C TYR A 210 -20.27 3.72 7.01
N ARG A 211 -20.25 4.50 5.91
CA ARG A 211 -21.44 5.13 5.37
C ARG A 211 -22.47 4.07 4.98
N LYS A 212 -23.67 4.18 5.56
CA LYS A 212 -24.83 3.33 5.25
C LYS A 212 -25.44 3.69 3.89
N GLY A 213 -26.20 2.76 3.32
CA GLY A 213 -26.94 2.96 2.08
C GLY A 213 -26.10 2.77 0.82
N ASP A 214 -25.06 1.94 0.92
CA ASP A 214 -24.29 1.46 -0.21
C ASP A 214 -24.52 -0.04 -0.33
N ASP A 215 -25.34 -0.44 -1.30
CA ASP A 215 -25.76 -1.85 -1.45
C ASP A 215 -24.61 -2.75 -1.94
N SER A 216 -23.54 -2.17 -2.50
CA SER A 216 -22.34 -2.90 -2.91
C SER A 216 -21.43 -3.25 -1.73
N LYS A 217 -21.67 -2.65 -0.57
CA LYS A 217 -20.71 -2.66 0.52
C LYS A 217 -20.84 -3.88 1.41
N ILE A 218 -19.74 -4.62 1.46
CA ILE A 218 -19.52 -5.71 2.39
C ILE A 218 -18.56 -5.21 3.47
N ILE A 219 -18.95 -5.39 4.73
CA ILE A 219 -18.09 -5.19 5.89
C ILE A 219 -18.03 -6.51 6.63
N ARG A 220 -16.84 -6.89 7.08
CA ARG A 220 -16.65 -8.12 7.86
C ARG A 220 -17.36 -8.01 9.21
N ASP A 221 -18.02 -9.09 9.60
CA ASP A 221 -18.72 -9.20 10.88
C ASP A 221 -17.78 -8.82 12.05
N GLY A 222 -18.22 -7.88 12.89
CA GLY A 222 -17.44 -7.35 14.02
C GLY A 222 -16.48 -6.20 13.67
N CYS A 223 -16.39 -5.80 12.39
CA CYS A 223 -15.58 -4.68 11.92
C CYS A 223 -16.41 -3.45 11.52
N GLU A 224 -17.69 -3.39 11.86
CA GLU A 224 -18.64 -2.32 11.48
C GLU A 224 -18.37 -0.99 12.19
N THR A 225 -17.50 -0.99 13.20
CA THR A 225 -17.00 0.18 13.92
C THR A 225 -15.59 -0.08 14.41
N GLY A 226 -14.94 0.94 14.97
CA GLY A 226 -13.71 0.77 15.73
C GLY A 226 -12.43 1.19 15.00
N LEU A 227 -12.49 1.42 13.68
CA LEU A 227 -11.44 2.17 13.01
C LEU A 227 -11.30 3.57 13.60
N LYS A 228 -10.06 4.06 13.57
CA LYS A 228 -9.64 5.33 14.13
C LYS A 228 -8.43 5.87 13.39
N PRO A 229 -8.12 7.17 13.51
CA PRO A 229 -6.99 7.80 12.85
C PRO A 229 -5.61 7.33 13.31
N GLU A 230 -5.47 6.36 14.22
CA GLU A 230 -4.20 5.72 14.59
C GLU A 230 -4.00 4.36 13.92
N HIS A 231 -5.03 3.80 13.27
CA HIS A 231 -4.88 2.54 12.53
C HIS A 231 -4.09 2.76 11.23
N PHE A 232 -3.60 1.66 10.66
CA PHE A 232 -2.95 1.62 9.36
C PHE A 232 -3.81 0.76 8.43
N LEU A 233 -4.19 1.33 7.30
CA LEU A 233 -5.03 0.71 6.31
C LEU A 233 -4.22 0.41 5.05
N ILE A 234 -4.68 -0.58 4.30
CA ILE A 234 -4.28 -0.82 2.93
C ILE A 234 -5.55 -0.79 2.09
N THR A 235 -5.52 -0.09 0.96
CA THR A 235 -6.61 -0.09 -0.01
C THR A 235 -6.07 -0.64 -1.32
N LEU A 236 -6.56 -1.81 -1.72
CA LEU A 236 -6.30 -2.38 -3.03
C LEU A 236 -7.41 -1.92 -3.97
N THR A 237 -7.06 -1.27 -5.08
CA THR A 237 -8.04 -0.66 -5.98
C THR A 237 -7.78 -0.94 -7.45
N THR A 238 -8.87 -1.09 -8.20
CA THR A 238 -8.90 -1.33 -9.64
C THR A 238 -10.24 -0.89 -10.24
N ASP A 239 -10.38 -0.90 -11.56
CA ASP A 239 -11.68 -0.73 -12.22
C ASP A 239 -12.70 -1.79 -11.78
N SER A 240 -13.94 -1.36 -11.53
CA SER A 240 -15.05 -2.28 -11.27
C SER A 240 -15.52 -2.97 -12.55
N THR A 241 -15.65 -4.29 -12.50
CA THR A 241 -16.21 -5.07 -13.62
C THR A 241 -17.73 -4.94 -13.74
N ASP A 242 -18.40 -4.72 -12.60
CA ASP A 242 -19.86 -4.74 -12.50
C ASP A 242 -20.48 -3.36 -12.68
N GLU A 243 -19.74 -2.31 -12.32
CA GLU A 243 -20.18 -0.91 -12.42
C GLU A 243 -19.20 -0.06 -13.25
N PRO A 244 -19.41 0.03 -14.59
CA PRO A 244 -18.51 0.78 -15.46
C PRO A 244 -18.33 2.25 -15.03
N GLY A 245 -17.08 2.69 -14.92
CA GLY A 245 -16.72 4.05 -14.49
C GLY A 245 -16.62 4.22 -12.97
N LYS A 246 -16.80 3.14 -12.20
CA LYS A 246 -16.43 3.06 -10.79
C LYS A 246 -15.16 2.25 -10.60
N GLN A 247 -14.50 2.48 -9.48
CA GLN A 247 -13.42 1.63 -9.00
C GLN A 247 -13.95 0.68 -7.91
N MET A 248 -13.44 -0.54 -7.89
CA MET A 248 -13.61 -1.53 -6.83
C MET A 248 -12.49 -1.35 -5.80
N VAL A 249 -12.83 -1.31 -4.52
CA VAL A 249 -11.85 -1.25 -3.42
C VAL A 249 -11.99 -2.43 -2.47
N VAL A 250 -10.86 -2.96 -2.03
CA VAL A 250 -10.73 -3.91 -0.90
C VAL A 250 -9.86 -3.25 0.16
N ILE A 251 -10.39 -3.15 1.39
CA ILE A 251 -9.73 -2.46 2.50
C ILE A 251 -9.31 -3.48 3.55
N GLY A 252 -8.01 -3.47 3.86
CA GLY A 252 -7.44 -4.18 5.00
C GLY A 252 -7.02 -3.24 6.12
N CYS A 253 -7.10 -3.71 7.36
CA CYS A 253 -6.56 -3.03 8.54
C CYS A 253 -5.37 -3.83 9.09
N LEU A 254 -4.26 -3.16 9.37
CA LEU A 254 -3.04 -3.79 9.86
C LEU A 254 -3.32 -4.50 11.20
N MET A 255 -3.06 -5.81 11.23
CA MET A 255 -3.23 -6.67 12.41
C MET A 255 -1.89 -7.21 12.91
N GLY A 256 -0.91 -7.35 12.03
CA GLY A 256 0.42 -7.86 12.37
C GLY A 256 1.53 -7.07 11.70
N ASP A 257 2.51 -6.67 12.50
CA ASP A 257 3.79 -6.12 12.06
C ASP A 257 4.90 -6.94 12.74
N VAL A 258 5.57 -7.78 11.96
CA VAL A 258 6.51 -8.77 12.49
C VAL A 258 7.76 -8.11 13.09
N ALA A 259 8.24 -7.02 12.49
CA ALA A 259 9.43 -6.31 12.96
C ALA A 259 9.10 -5.17 13.94
N GLY A 260 7.84 -4.75 14.03
CA GLY A 260 7.40 -3.67 14.93
C GLY A 260 7.95 -2.31 14.51
N LYS A 261 7.97 -2.03 13.20
CA LYS A 261 8.54 -0.83 12.58
C LYS A 261 7.50 0.14 12.05
N ILE A 262 6.26 -0.30 11.86
CA ILE A 262 5.19 0.55 11.34
C ILE A 262 4.71 1.46 12.47
N ASP A 263 4.94 2.76 12.29
CA ASP A 263 4.57 3.79 13.24
C ASP A 263 4.35 5.12 12.51
N ARG A 264 3.47 5.95 13.06
CA ARG A 264 3.28 7.33 12.60
C ARG A 264 2.71 8.20 13.70
N GLU A 265 3.05 9.48 13.65
CA GLU A 265 2.39 10.49 14.45
C GLU A 265 1.07 10.92 13.79
N VAL A 266 0.02 11.07 14.59
CA VAL A 266 -1.29 11.52 14.12
C VAL A 266 -1.49 12.97 14.53
N ASP A 267 -1.62 13.85 13.54
CA ASP A 267 -1.92 15.27 13.77
C ASP A 267 -3.44 15.48 13.88
N TYR A 268 -3.93 15.84 15.07
CA TYR A 268 -5.34 16.16 15.30
C TYR A 268 -5.70 17.62 14.97
N GLY A 269 -4.73 18.41 14.51
CA GLY A 269 -4.84 19.85 14.34
C GLY A 269 -4.84 20.60 15.67
N ASP A 270 -5.03 21.92 15.61
CA ASP A 270 -5.24 22.75 16.80
C ASP A 270 -6.67 22.52 17.34
N GLU A 271 -6.82 22.30 18.66
CA GLU A 271 -8.11 22.01 19.32
C GLU A 271 -9.23 23.04 19.05
N ASP A 272 -8.86 24.26 18.64
CA ASP A 272 -9.80 25.36 18.37
C ASP A 272 -10.62 25.19 17.08
N ASP A 273 -10.18 24.37 16.11
CA ASP A 273 -10.91 24.11 14.87
C ASP A 273 -11.98 22.99 15.03
N ILE A 274 -11.94 22.24 16.13
CA ILE A 274 -12.86 21.13 16.42
C ILE A 274 -14.22 21.64 16.94
N ASN A 275 -14.29 22.90 17.40
CA ASN A 275 -15.48 23.47 18.06
C ASN A 275 -16.49 24.15 17.14
N ILE A 276 -16.39 24.01 15.82
CA ILE A 276 -17.31 24.63 14.84
C ILE A 276 -18.24 23.58 14.20
N GLN A 277 -18.75 22.59 14.94
CA GLN A 277 -19.91 21.78 14.50
C GLN A 277 -20.84 21.37 15.67
N ALA A 278 -20.92 22.19 16.72
CA ALA A 278 -21.89 22.00 17.80
C ALA A 278 -22.76 23.24 18.02
N GLU A 279 -23.49 23.68 17.00
CA GLU A 279 -24.73 24.47 17.13
C GLU A 279 -25.74 24.09 16.04
#